data_AF-A0A4V2X6I5-F1
#
_entry.id   AF-A0A4V2X6I5-F1
#
_cell.length_a   1.000
_cell.length_b   1.000
_cell.length_c   1.000
_cell.angle_alpha   90.00
_cell.angle_beta   90.00
_cell.angle_gamma   90.00
#
_symmetry.space_group_name_H-M   'P 1'
#
loop_
_entity.id
_entity.type
_entity.pdbx_description
1 polymer ?
#
loop_
_entity_poly.entity_id
_entity_poly.type
_entity_poly.pdbx_seq_one_letter_code
_entity_poly.pdbx_strand_id
1 'polypeptide(L)'
;MNPKNDFKAFSISNNANVVSQEKYEEENSLKTGFPPDNITVHLLNKVLRQSSTIASVVSNFIATYSGNDVLDDGDIVKLTTQLNRALEQKITTEIPTASLTQKGVVQLTEVAGNSNTFAATQKLVSDVNDNANNKLAKNQNGADIPDKNAFVKNLDLHEAAKREVGAGINQIPDMSFFTANTSQNGWQKLPSGLIIMWGLALANGNGSYSAGYLNNFPIPFPNQCFSITLDPNGHDPVSAGIFSAHRENQQQFRCYKSPTSWTSPIQAFFIAIGY
;
A
#
# COMPACT_ATOMS: atom_id res chain seq x y z
N MET A 1 -1.14 -39.80 44.67
CA MET A 1 -0.22 -40.63 45.50
C MET A 1 1.19 -40.32 45.04
N ASN A 2 2.14 -40.14 45.97
CA ASN A 2 3.54 -39.96 45.60
C ASN A 2 4.10 -41.29 45.10
N PRO A 3 4.71 -41.35 43.91
CA PRO A 3 5.26 -42.59 43.38
C PRO A 3 6.37 -43.14 44.28
N LYS A 4 6.42 -44.47 44.41
CA LYS A 4 7.39 -45.20 45.24
C LYS A 4 8.72 -45.35 44.50
N ASN A 5 9.83 -45.22 45.24
CA ASN A 5 11.17 -45.51 44.75
C ASN A 5 11.82 -46.59 45.63
N ASP A 6 12.20 -47.73 45.06
CA ASP A 6 12.82 -48.84 45.78
C ASP A 6 14.35 -48.78 45.85
N PHE A 7 15.01 -47.96 45.02
CA PHE A 7 16.46 -47.75 45.10
C PHE A 7 16.78 -46.81 46.26
N LYS A 8 17.35 -47.35 47.34
CA LYS A 8 17.64 -46.62 48.58
C LYS A 8 19.11 -46.25 48.71
N ALA A 9 19.37 -45.07 49.23
CA ALA A 9 20.71 -44.67 49.63
C ALA A 9 21.16 -45.47 50.87
N PHE A 10 22.32 -46.12 50.76
CA PHE A 10 22.90 -46.96 51.82
C PHE A 10 23.76 -46.13 52.77
N SER A 11 23.68 -46.38 54.08
CA SER A 11 24.60 -45.84 55.09
C SER A 11 24.68 -44.28 55.14
N ILE A 12 23.51 -43.63 55.09
CA ILE A 12 23.39 -42.15 55.06
C ILE A 12 23.27 -41.48 56.44
N SER A 13 23.20 -42.25 57.53
CA SER A 13 23.08 -41.70 58.88
C SER A 13 24.35 -40.99 59.36
N ASN A 14 24.22 -40.03 60.28
CA ASN A 14 25.34 -39.22 60.79
C ASN A 14 26.48 -40.05 61.41
N ASN A 15 26.19 -41.24 61.95
CA ASN A 15 27.17 -42.17 62.55
C ASN A 15 27.36 -43.44 61.70
N ALA A 16 27.18 -43.32 60.38
CA ALA A 16 27.37 -44.43 59.44
C ALA A 16 28.79 -45.01 59.50
N ASN A 17 28.88 -46.32 59.40
CA ASN A 17 30.15 -47.06 59.34
C ASN A 17 30.85 -46.85 57.98
N VAL A 18 31.37 -45.65 57.73
CA VAL A 18 32.00 -45.24 56.48
C VAL A 18 33.27 -44.42 56.76
N VAL A 19 34.27 -44.49 55.88
CA VAL A 19 35.43 -43.58 55.97
C VAL A 19 35.04 -42.12 55.65
N SER A 20 35.79 -41.16 56.20
CA SER A 20 35.61 -39.74 55.87
C SER A 20 35.90 -39.49 54.38
N GLN A 21 35.49 -38.32 53.86
CA GLN A 21 35.76 -38.01 52.46
C GLN A 21 37.25 -37.81 52.22
N GLU A 22 37.96 -37.12 53.12
CA GLU A 22 39.40 -36.86 52.97
C GLU A 22 40.19 -38.17 52.92
N LYS A 23 39.94 -39.09 53.86
CA LYS A 23 40.63 -40.39 53.90
C LYS A 23 40.35 -41.23 52.67
N TYR A 24 39.12 -41.21 52.14
CA TYR A 24 38.76 -41.96 50.95
C TYR A 24 39.48 -41.48 49.68
N GLU A 25 39.71 -40.17 49.55
CA GLU A 25 40.41 -39.59 48.41
C GLU A 25 41.91 -39.92 48.40
N GLU A 26 42.48 -40.23 49.57
CA GLU A 26 43.87 -40.65 49.75
C GLU A 26 44.09 -42.16 49.51
N GLU A 27 43.03 -42.98 49.50
CA GLU A 27 43.12 -44.43 49.32
C GLU A 27 43.59 -44.81 47.91
N ASN A 28 44.68 -45.59 47.81
CA ASN A 28 45.19 -46.07 46.53
C ASN A 28 44.16 -46.94 45.76
N SER A 29 43.29 -47.62 46.50
CA SER A 29 42.20 -48.45 45.97
C SER A 29 41.18 -47.63 45.16
N LEU A 30 41.09 -46.31 45.35
CA LEU A 30 40.21 -45.45 44.56
C LEU A 30 40.59 -45.46 43.06
N LYS A 31 41.88 -45.58 42.77
CA LYS A 31 42.42 -45.58 41.40
C LYS A 31 42.58 -46.98 40.82
N THR A 32 42.91 -47.95 41.69
CA THR A 32 43.37 -49.28 41.27
C THR A 32 42.35 -50.39 41.57
N GLY A 33 41.25 -50.07 42.24
CA GLY A 33 40.28 -51.04 42.73
C GLY A 33 40.72 -51.67 44.06
N PHE A 34 39.83 -52.49 44.64
CA PHE A 34 40.15 -53.17 45.89
C PHE A 34 41.16 -54.30 45.71
N PRO A 35 42.10 -54.49 46.66
CA PRO A 35 43.02 -55.63 46.64
C PRO A 35 42.26 -56.96 46.81
N PRO A 36 42.83 -58.09 46.34
CA PRO A 36 42.20 -59.41 46.46
C PRO A 36 41.89 -59.82 47.89
N ASP A 37 42.75 -59.40 48.83
CA ASP A 37 42.63 -59.67 50.25
C ASP A 37 42.67 -58.34 51.03
N ASN A 38 41.96 -58.29 52.17
CA ASN A 38 42.09 -57.25 53.20
C ASN A 38 41.41 -55.88 52.95
N ILE A 39 40.11 -55.88 52.59
CA ILE A 39 39.29 -54.65 52.48
C ILE A 39 38.63 -54.32 53.83
N THR A 40 38.73 -53.06 54.29
CA THR A 40 37.98 -52.63 55.48
C THR A 40 36.50 -52.39 55.15
N VAL A 41 35.61 -52.79 56.07
CA VAL A 41 34.16 -52.57 55.92
C VAL A 41 33.83 -51.07 55.81
N HIS A 42 34.56 -50.19 56.50
CA HIS A 42 34.41 -48.74 56.39
C HIS A 42 34.65 -48.22 54.97
N LEU A 43 35.67 -48.77 54.29
CA LEU A 43 36.03 -48.39 52.93
C LEU A 43 35.02 -48.96 51.91
N LEU A 44 34.64 -50.22 52.06
CA LEU A 44 33.59 -50.84 51.24
C LEU A 44 32.26 -50.08 51.34
N ASN A 45 31.83 -49.76 52.56
CA ASN A 45 30.60 -49.01 52.80
C ASN A 45 30.63 -47.61 52.19
N LYS A 46 31.81 -46.97 52.07
CA LYS A 46 31.94 -45.66 51.43
C LYS A 46 31.62 -45.74 49.93
N VAL A 47 32.16 -46.75 49.24
CA VAL A 47 31.88 -47.00 47.82
C VAL A 47 30.39 -47.29 47.62
N LEU A 48 29.84 -48.22 48.41
CA LEU A 48 28.41 -48.58 48.36
C LEU A 48 27.51 -47.37 48.66
N ARG A 49 27.89 -46.51 49.62
CA ARG A 49 27.14 -45.28 49.92
C ARG A 49 27.15 -44.32 48.74
N GLN A 50 28.32 -44.03 48.14
CA GLN A 50 28.40 -43.08 47.03
C GLN A 50 27.57 -43.56 45.83
N SER A 51 27.66 -44.85 45.46
CA SER A 51 26.90 -45.40 44.34
C SER A 51 25.38 -45.43 44.61
N SER A 52 24.96 -45.96 45.75
CA SER A 52 23.54 -46.06 46.12
C SER A 52 22.87 -44.70 46.33
N THR A 53 23.61 -43.70 46.80
CA THR A 53 23.07 -42.33 46.96
C THR A 53 22.73 -41.73 45.60
N ILE A 54 23.62 -41.84 44.61
CA ILE A 54 23.34 -41.36 43.25
C ILE A 54 22.19 -42.16 42.63
N ALA A 55 22.18 -43.49 42.78
CA ALA A 55 21.09 -44.33 42.30
C ALA A 55 19.73 -43.91 42.89
N SER A 56 19.68 -43.61 44.19
CA SER A 56 18.46 -43.16 44.88
C SER A 56 18.00 -41.78 44.42
N VAL A 57 18.92 -40.84 44.15
CA VAL A 57 18.58 -39.52 43.61
C VAL A 57 18.00 -39.62 42.20
N VAL A 58 18.66 -40.38 41.33
CA VAL A 58 18.21 -40.57 39.93
C VAL A 58 16.85 -41.26 39.90
N SER A 59 16.68 -42.37 40.63
CA SER A 59 15.40 -43.08 40.72
C SER A 59 14.29 -42.24 41.34
N ASN A 60 14.59 -41.37 42.32
CA ASN A 60 13.60 -40.44 42.86
C ASN A 60 13.19 -39.38 41.82
N PHE A 61 14.13 -38.88 41.01
CA PHE A 61 13.81 -38.03 39.87
C PHE A 61 12.89 -38.75 38.88
N ILE A 62 13.22 -40.00 38.53
CA ILE A 62 12.41 -40.83 37.64
C ILE A 62 11.00 -41.02 38.21
N ALA A 63 10.87 -41.41 39.47
CA ALA A 63 9.59 -41.63 40.12
C ALA A 63 8.73 -40.35 40.09
N THR A 64 9.32 -39.22 40.50
CA THR A 64 8.66 -37.91 40.57
C THR A 64 8.10 -37.47 39.21
N TYR A 65 8.91 -37.52 38.16
CA TYR A 65 8.55 -36.92 36.87
C TYR A 65 7.94 -37.91 35.87
N SER A 66 8.16 -39.23 36.03
CA SER A 66 7.45 -40.23 35.22
C SER A 66 6.02 -40.47 35.73
N GLY A 67 5.76 -40.20 37.01
CA GLY A 67 4.49 -40.45 37.69
C GLY A 67 4.24 -41.92 38.05
N ASN A 68 5.26 -42.78 37.95
CA ASN A 68 5.17 -44.21 38.19
C ASN A 68 6.17 -44.67 39.27
N ASP A 69 5.86 -45.80 39.90
CA ASP A 69 6.78 -46.45 40.83
C ASP A 69 8.04 -46.96 40.11
N VAL A 70 9.19 -46.76 40.76
CA VAL A 70 10.51 -47.23 40.32
C VAL A 70 10.92 -48.38 41.23
N LEU A 71 10.74 -49.62 40.74
CA LEU A 71 10.94 -50.86 41.49
C LEU A 71 12.35 -51.42 41.23
N ASP A 72 12.93 -52.10 42.22
CA ASP A 72 14.18 -52.85 42.09
C ASP A 72 13.87 -54.32 41.72
N ASP A 73 13.35 -54.53 40.51
CA ASP A 73 12.92 -55.83 39.97
C ASP A 73 13.81 -56.35 38.82
N GLY A 74 14.87 -55.60 38.47
CA GLY A 74 15.77 -55.92 37.38
C GLY A 74 15.25 -55.57 35.97
N ASP A 75 14.08 -54.92 35.85
CA ASP A 75 13.52 -54.52 34.56
C ASP A 75 14.15 -53.21 34.03
N ILE A 76 15.29 -53.36 33.36
CA ILE A 76 16.06 -52.26 32.76
C ILE A 76 15.27 -51.54 31.67
N VAL A 77 14.41 -52.25 30.93
CA VAL A 77 13.62 -51.68 29.82
C VAL A 77 12.58 -50.72 30.37
N LYS A 78 11.87 -51.14 31.43
CA LYS A 78 10.91 -50.30 32.14
C LYS A 78 11.60 -49.09 32.78
N LEU A 79 12.73 -49.29 33.48
CA LEU A 79 13.46 -48.19 34.11
C LEU A 79 13.94 -47.14 33.08
N THR A 80 14.41 -47.59 31.93
CA THR A 80 14.82 -46.72 30.81
C THR A 80 13.64 -45.94 30.25
N THR A 81 12.50 -46.60 30.05
CA THR A 81 11.26 -45.95 29.59
C THR A 81 10.78 -44.89 30.58
N GLN A 82 10.85 -45.19 31.88
CA GLN A 82 10.48 -44.25 32.93
C GLN A 82 11.45 -43.05 32.98
N LEU A 83 12.76 -43.26 32.80
CA LEU A 83 13.74 -42.18 32.73
C LEU A 83 13.48 -41.25 31.55
N ASN A 84 13.26 -41.78 30.35
CA ASN A 84 12.93 -40.97 29.17
C ASN A 84 11.68 -40.13 29.40
N ARG A 85 10.61 -40.74 29.94
CA ARG A 85 9.37 -40.04 30.30
C ARG A 85 9.61 -38.92 31.33
N ALA A 86 10.41 -39.19 32.36
CA ALA A 86 10.75 -38.20 33.39
C ALA A 86 11.45 -36.97 32.79
N LEU A 87 12.38 -37.19 31.84
CA LEU A 87 13.07 -36.12 31.13
C LEU A 87 12.09 -35.32 30.24
N GLU A 88 11.27 -35.99 29.44
CA GLU A 88 10.26 -35.35 28.57
C GLU A 88 9.27 -34.47 29.36
N GLN A 89 8.76 -34.99 30.49
CA GLN A 89 7.84 -34.27 31.36
C GLN A 89 8.50 -33.04 31.99
N LYS A 90 9.74 -33.18 32.47
CA LYS A 90 10.51 -32.08 33.05
C LYS A 90 10.76 -30.97 32.03
N ILE A 91 11.16 -31.31 30.81
CA ILE A 91 11.40 -30.36 29.71
C ILE A 91 10.11 -29.63 29.33
N THR A 92 9.00 -30.36 29.17
CA THR A 92 7.71 -29.78 28.74
C THR A 92 7.11 -28.83 29.77
N THR A 93 7.27 -29.14 31.07
CA THR A 93 6.72 -28.32 32.16
C THR A 93 7.47 -26.99 32.31
N GLU A 94 8.78 -26.99 32.07
CA GLU A 94 9.62 -25.79 32.23
C GLU A 94 9.73 -24.96 30.94
N ILE A 95 9.56 -25.58 29.76
CA ILE A 95 9.72 -24.94 28.46
C ILE A 95 8.45 -25.15 27.61
N PRO A 96 7.42 -24.29 27.74
CA PRO A 96 6.20 -24.39 26.95
C PRO A 96 6.47 -24.21 25.44
N THR A 97 5.62 -24.77 24.58
CA THR A 97 5.81 -24.78 23.11
C THR A 97 5.32 -23.52 22.40
N ALA A 98 4.52 -22.68 23.06
CA ALA A 98 4.17 -21.34 22.60
C ALA A 98 3.52 -20.57 23.76
N SER A 99 4.01 -19.37 24.07
CA SER A 99 3.38 -18.48 25.05
C SER A 99 3.72 -17.03 24.75
N LEU A 100 2.76 -16.14 24.96
CA LEU A 100 2.97 -14.68 24.86
C LEU A 100 3.58 -14.09 26.14
N THR A 101 3.66 -14.86 27.21
CA THR A 101 4.03 -14.39 28.56
C THR A 101 5.20 -15.14 29.19
N GLN A 102 5.57 -16.32 28.69
CA GLN A 102 6.66 -17.14 29.21
C GLN A 102 7.55 -17.67 28.06
N LYS A 103 8.88 -17.62 28.23
CA LYS A 103 9.84 -18.07 27.21
C LYS A 103 9.71 -19.59 27.01
N GLY A 104 9.71 -20.04 25.76
CA GLY A 104 9.42 -21.43 25.35
C GLY A 104 10.13 -21.85 24.06
N VAL A 105 9.84 -23.05 23.52
CA VAL A 105 10.34 -23.51 22.20
C VAL A 105 9.30 -23.16 21.14
N VAL A 106 9.57 -22.13 20.32
CA VAL A 106 8.66 -21.76 19.21
C VAL A 106 9.19 -22.35 17.90
N GLN A 107 8.31 -22.90 17.08
CA GLN A 107 8.68 -23.35 15.73
C GLN A 107 8.66 -22.16 14.76
N LEU A 108 9.66 -22.07 13.88
CA LEU A 108 9.75 -20.98 12.90
C LEU A 108 8.90 -21.26 11.66
N THR A 109 8.38 -20.20 11.02
CA THR A 109 7.66 -20.28 9.73
C THR A 109 8.18 -19.27 8.71
N GLU A 110 8.20 -19.70 7.46
CA GLU A 110 8.47 -18.88 6.25
C GLU A 110 7.18 -18.53 5.49
N VAL A 111 6.01 -18.83 6.07
CA VAL A 111 4.71 -18.61 5.44
C VAL A 111 3.88 -17.69 6.34
N ALA A 112 3.30 -16.65 5.75
CA ALA A 112 2.33 -15.79 6.42
C ALA A 112 1.03 -16.56 6.70
N GLY A 113 0.47 -16.37 7.89
CA GLY A 113 -0.74 -17.06 8.32
C GLY A 113 -1.26 -16.53 9.65
N ASN A 114 -2.17 -17.28 10.27
CA ASN A 114 -2.85 -16.93 11.52
C ASN A 114 -2.50 -17.88 12.68
N SER A 115 -1.29 -18.45 12.67
CA SER A 115 -0.85 -19.38 13.71
C SER A 115 -0.48 -18.67 15.01
N ASN A 116 -0.84 -19.27 16.14
CA ASN A 116 -0.40 -18.87 17.47
C ASN A 116 0.76 -19.75 18.00
N THR A 117 1.25 -20.70 17.21
CA THR A 117 2.34 -21.63 17.58
C THR A 117 3.61 -21.45 16.76
N PHE A 118 3.56 -20.67 15.67
CA PHE A 118 4.73 -20.38 14.85
C PHE A 118 5.20 -18.93 15.03
N ALA A 119 6.53 -18.73 15.07
CA ALA A 119 7.14 -17.41 14.97
C ALA A 119 7.63 -17.16 13.54
N ALA A 120 7.40 -15.95 13.02
CA ALA A 120 7.92 -15.54 11.73
C ALA A 120 9.45 -15.47 11.75
N THR A 121 10.10 -15.96 10.70
CA THR A 121 11.53 -15.73 10.51
C THR A 121 11.83 -14.31 10.07
N GLN A 122 13.08 -13.89 10.24
CA GLN A 122 13.54 -12.61 9.70
C GLN A 122 13.34 -12.51 8.19
N LYS A 123 13.53 -13.63 7.45
CA LYS A 123 13.31 -13.67 6.00
C LYS A 123 11.85 -13.39 5.65
N LEU A 124 10.90 -14.06 6.30
CA LEU A 124 9.48 -13.80 6.09
C LEU A 124 9.13 -12.33 6.39
N VAL A 125 9.65 -11.77 7.48
CA VAL A 125 9.42 -10.36 7.84
C VAL A 125 9.99 -9.42 6.77
N SER A 126 11.19 -9.69 6.24
CA SER A 126 11.78 -8.93 5.14
C SER A 126 10.97 -9.05 3.85
N ASP A 127 10.57 -10.26 3.44
CA ASP A 127 9.78 -10.48 2.22
C ASP A 127 8.42 -9.76 2.28
N VAL A 128 7.76 -9.76 3.45
CA VAL A 128 6.51 -9.01 3.68
C VAL A 128 6.74 -7.51 3.61
N ASN A 129 7.80 -7.01 4.25
CA ASN A 129 8.16 -5.60 4.20
C ASN A 129 8.49 -5.13 2.78
N ASP A 130 9.22 -5.93 2.01
CA ASP A 130 9.56 -5.66 0.62
C ASP A 130 8.30 -5.68 -0.27
N ASN A 131 7.39 -6.62 -0.04
CA ASN A 131 6.10 -6.62 -0.72
C ASN A 131 5.33 -5.32 -0.45
N ALA A 132 5.23 -4.92 0.82
CA ALA A 132 4.53 -3.69 1.21
C ALA A 132 5.17 -2.43 0.62
N ASN A 133 6.50 -2.30 0.67
CA ASN A 133 7.22 -1.14 0.16
C ASN A 133 7.13 -0.99 -1.37
N ASN A 134 6.93 -2.09 -2.09
CA ASN A 134 6.82 -2.07 -3.55
C ASN A 134 5.39 -1.83 -4.05
N LYS A 135 4.36 -1.90 -3.20
CA LYS A 135 2.97 -1.63 -3.59
C LYS A 135 2.70 -0.13 -3.61
N LEU A 136 2.19 0.36 -4.74
CA LEU A 136 1.89 1.77 -5.00
C LEU A 136 3.10 2.69 -4.76
N ALA A 137 4.30 2.19 -5.06
CA ALA A 137 5.52 2.97 -4.92
C ALA A 137 5.45 4.23 -5.81
N LYS A 138 5.68 5.40 -5.20
CA LYS A 138 5.49 6.71 -5.86
C LYS A 138 6.29 6.85 -7.17
N ASN A 139 7.51 6.32 -7.19
CA ASN A 139 8.40 6.34 -8.35
C ASN A 139 7.96 5.38 -9.48
N GLN A 140 7.06 4.43 -9.20
CA GLN A 140 6.52 3.51 -10.20
C GLN A 140 5.28 4.05 -10.92
N ASN A 141 4.68 5.15 -10.44
CA ASN A 141 3.52 5.78 -11.09
C ASN A 141 2.39 4.79 -11.46
N GLY A 142 2.10 3.83 -10.57
CA GLY A 142 1.06 2.83 -10.78
C GLY A 142 1.39 1.73 -11.80
N ALA A 143 2.67 1.53 -12.14
CA ALA A 143 3.11 0.41 -12.98
C ALA A 143 2.81 -0.97 -12.34
N ASP A 144 2.75 -1.03 -11.02
CA ASP A 144 2.47 -2.23 -10.22
C ASP A 144 0.97 -2.57 -10.09
N ILE A 145 0.08 -1.74 -10.63
CA ILE A 145 -1.37 -1.95 -10.61
C ILE A 145 -1.73 -3.06 -11.62
N PRO A 146 -2.28 -4.22 -11.18
CA PRO A 146 -2.57 -5.34 -12.08
C PRO A 146 -3.65 -5.04 -13.11
N ASP A 147 -4.75 -4.40 -12.68
CA ASP A 147 -5.84 -3.96 -13.54
C ASP A 147 -6.02 -2.44 -13.43
N LYS A 148 -5.37 -1.71 -14.34
CA LYS A 148 -5.43 -0.26 -14.39
C LYS A 148 -6.84 0.25 -14.73
N ASN A 149 -7.63 -0.50 -15.49
CA ASN A 149 -8.98 -0.08 -15.87
C ASN A 149 -9.94 -0.17 -14.68
N ALA A 150 -9.89 -1.27 -13.92
CA ALA A 150 -10.64 -1.40 -12.68
C ALA A 150 -10.21 -0.34 -11.65
N PHE A 151 -8.91 -0.05 -11.55
CA PHE A 151 -8.39 0.99 -10.67
C PHE A 151 -8.96 2.38 -11.01
N VAL A 152 -8.90 2.79 -12.29
CA VAL A 152 -9.48 4.07 -12.76
C VAL A 152 -10.98 4.13 -12.46
N LYS A 153 -11.71 3.02 -12.67
CA LYS A 153 -13.14 2.94 -12.36
C LYS A 153 -13.43 3.12 -10.86
N ASN A 154 -12.63 2.50 -9.98
CA ASN A 154 -12.80 2.60 -8.53
C ASN A 154 -12.47 3.99 -7.97
N LEU A 155 -11.72 4.81 -8.72
CA LEU A 155 -11.49 6.23 -8.42
C LEU A 155 -12.63 7.13 -8.91
N ASP A 156 -13.70 6.56 -9.47
CA ASP A 156 -14.79 7.28 -10.14
C ASP A 156 -14.28 8.25 -11.23
N LEU A 157 -13.17 7.90 -11.87
CA LEU A 157 -12.65 8.64 -13.02
C LEU A 157 -13.39 8.20 -14.27
N HIS A 158 -14.13 9.15 -14.83
CA HIS A 158 -14.93 8.96 -16.03
C HIS A 158 -14.15 9.33 -17.29
N GLU A 159 -14.84 9.33 -18.43
CA GLU A 159 -14.22 9.55 -19.74
C GLU A 159 -13.44 10.87 -19.84
N ALA A 160 -13.84 11.93 -19.15
CA ALA A 160 -13.14 13.21 -19.20
C ALA A 160 -11.66 13.11 -18.78
N ALA A 161 -11.35 12.26 -17.77
CA ALA A 161 -9.97 12.07 -17.29
C ALA A 161 -9.07 11.32 -18.28
N LYS A 162 -9.64 10.71 -19.32
CA LYS A 162 -8.94 9.93 -20.34
C LYS A 162 -8.74 10.69 -21.65
N ARG A 163 -9.30 11.91 -21.75
CA ARG A 163 -9.29 12.71 -22.98
C ARG A 163 -8.10 13.66 -22.96
N GLU A 164 -7.44 13.80 -24.11
CA GLU A 164 -6.39 14.81 -24.26
C GLU A 164 -6.97 16.21 -24.39
N VAL A 165 -6.16 17.21 -24.05
CA VAL A 165 -6.49 18.62 -24.29
C VAL A 165 -6.30 18.93 -25.77
N GLY A 166 -7.32 19.50 -26.40
CA GLY A 166 -7.30 19.88 -27.81
C GLY A 166 -8.70 20.09 -28.40
N ALA A 167 -8.75 20.43 -29.69
CA ALA A 167 -10.00 20.73 -30.40
C ALA A 167 -10.49 19.62 -31.34
N GLY A 168 -9.78 18.49 -31.40
CA GLY A 168 -10.12 17.34 -32.23
C GLY A 168 -11.26 16.48 -31.68
N ILE A 169 -11.68 15.49 -32.48
CA ILE A 169 -12.64 14.49 -32.05
C ILE A 169 -12.09 13.78 -30.82
N ASN A 170 -12.94 13.63 -29.80
CA ASN A 170 -12.57 13.05 -28.52
C ASN A 170 -11.49 13.80 -27.72
N GLN A 171 -11.39 15.12 -27.88
CA GLN A 171 -10.57 15.97 -27.03
C GLN A 171 -11.43 16.94 -26.22
N ILE A 172 -10.83 17.54 -25.18
CA ILE A 172 -11.43 18.59 -24.37
C ILE A 172 -10.71 19.91 -24.69
N PRO A 173 -11.38 20.90 -25.30
CA PRO A 173 -10.76 22.20 -25.54
C PRO A 173 -10.47 22.92 -24.23
N ASP A 174 -9.24 23.40 -24.04
CA ASP A 174 -8.94 24.32 -22.96
C ASP A 174 -9.35 25.77 -23.31
N MET A 175 -9.30 26.68 -22.33
CA MET A 175 -9.77 28.06 -22.48
C MET A 175 -8.99 28.87 -23.53
N SER A 176 -7.74 28.51 -23.83
CA SER A 176 -6.93 29.15 -24.86
C SER A 176 -7.49 28.95 -26.28
N PHE A 177 -8.33 27.93 -26.51
CA PHE A 177 -9.06 27.78 -27.77
C PHE A 177 -10.23 28.76 -27.92
N PHE A 178 -10.61 29.47 -26.86
CA PHE A 178 -11.70 30.45 -26.82
C PHE A 178 -11.20 31.90 -26.70
N THR A 179 -10.06 32.24 -27.31
CA THR A 179 -9.55 33.63 -27.27
C THR A 179 -10.60 34.64 -27.74
N ALA A 180 -10.62 35.79 -27.09
CA ALA A 180 -11.60 36.84 -27.36
C ALA A 180 -11.03 38.25 -27.08
N ASN A 181 -11.62 39.23 -27.76
CA ASN A 181 -11.58 40.64 -27.36
C ASN A 181 -13.02 41.07 -27.02
N THR A 182 -13.27 41.37 -25.75
CA THR A 182 -14.61 41.70 -25.23
C THR A 182 -14.98 43.19 -25.33
N SER A 183 -14.24 43.96 -26.13
CA SER A 183 -14.56 45.37 -26.39
C SER A 183 -15.88 45.52 -27.15
N GLN A 184 -16.40 46.75 -27.23
CA GLN A 184 -17.61 47.07 -27.99
C GLN A 184 -17.51 46.60 -29.45
N ASN A 185 -16.36 46.80 -30.09
CA ASN A 185 -16.00 46.15 -31.34
C ASN A 185 -15.07 44.96 -31.00
N GLY A 186 -15.67 43.78 -30.90
CA GLY A 186 -15.05 42.61 -30.30
C GLY A 186 -15.17 41.36 -31.15
N TRP A 187 -14.55 40.29 -30.67
CA TRP A 187 -14.57 38.98 -31.31
C TRP A 187 -14.32 37.87 -30.31
N GLN A 188 -14.73 36.65 -30.67
CA GLN A 188 -14.41 35.42 -29.97
C GLN A 188 -14.15 34.31 -31.00
N LYS A 189 -13.03 33.60 -30.82
CA LYS A 189 -12.72 32.37 -31.57
C LYS A 189 -13.30 31.17 -30.83
N LEU A 190 -13.69 30.14 -31.57
CA LEU A 190 -14.19 28.87 -31.07
C LEU A 190 -13.20 27.75 -31.44
N PRO A 191 -13.16 26.64 -30.68
CA PRO A 191 -12.29 25.51 -30.97
C PRO A 191 -12.50 24.90 -32.37
N SER A 192 -13.69 25.07 -32.95
CA SER A 192 -14.01 24.65 -34.32
C SER A 192 -13.28 25.46 -35.41
N GLY A 193 -12.59 26.53 -35.04
CA GLY A 193 -12.03 27.52 -35.96
C GLY A 193 -12.99 28.67 -36.30
N LEU A 194 -14.27 28.54 -35.94
CA LEU A 194 -15.24 29.61 -36.13
C LEU A 194 -14.88 30.84 -35.30
N ILE A 195 -15.17 32.01 -35.85
CA ILE A 195 -14.99 33.31 -35.23
C ILE A 195 -16.31 34.05 -35.28
N ILE A 196 -16.77 34.51 -34.13
CA ILE A 196 -17.90 35.43 -34.00
C ILE A 196 -17.31 36.81 -33.74
N MET A 197 -17.75 37.82 -34.48
CA MET A 197 -17.37 39.21 -34.29
C MET A 197 -18.62 40.06 -34.10
N TRP A 198 -18.48 41.14 -33.34
CA TRP A 198 -19.55 42.09 -33.11
C TRP A 198 -19.01 43.51 -33.04
N GLY A 199 -19.90 44.47 -33.22
CA GLY A 199 -19.54 45.87 -33.06
C GLY A 199 -20.54 46.85 -33.63
N LEU A 200 -20.07 48.09 -33.79
CA LEU A 200 -20.77 49.16 -34.48
C LEU A 200 -20.24 49.29 -35.91
N ALA A 201 -21.17 49.39 -36.86
CA ALA A 201 -20.91 49.70 -38.25
C ALA A 201 -21.70 50.96 -38.63
N LEU A 202 -21.18 51.71 -39.59
CA LEU A 202 -21.94 52.77 -40.24
C LEU A 202 -22.59 52.22 -41.50
N ALA A 203 -23.86 52.53 -41.70
CA ALA A 203 -24.63 52.20 -42.90
C ALA A 203 -24.96 53.49 -43.65
N ASN A 204 -24.66 53.52 -44.94
CA ASN A 204 -25.09 54.60 -45.83
C ASN A 204 -25.15 54.13 -47.28
N GLY A 205 -25.83 54.89 -48.13
CA GLY A 205 -25.93 54.65 -49.56
C GLY A 205 -26.84 53.48 -49.95
N ASN A 206 -27.28 53.49 -51.21
CA ASN A 206 -28.17 52.51 -51.83
C ASN A 206 -28.00 52.52 -53.36
N GLY A 207 -28.64 51.57 -54.05
CA GLY A 207 -28.78 51.58 -55.51
C GLY A 207 -27.54 51.19 -56.33
N SER A 208 -26.36 51.09 -55.72
CA SER A 208 -25.15 50.56 -56.37
C SER A 208 -24.22 49.88 -55.37
N TYR A 209 -23.38 48.98 -55.86
CA TYR A 209 -22.42 48.24 -55.05
C TYR A 209 -21.48 49.17 -54.25
N SER A 210 -20.90 50.18 -54.91
CA SER A 210 -19.90 51.07 -54.29
C SER A 210 -20.49 52.14 -53.38
N ALA A 211 -21.82 52.33 -53.35
CA ALA A 211 -22.47 53.33 -52.51
C ALA A 211 -22.48 52.96 -51.02
N GLY A 212 -22.34 51.68 -50.68
CA GLY A 212 -22.34 51.19 -49.30
C GLY A 212 -21.18 51.73 -48.49
N TYR A 213 -21.43 52.09 -47.24
CA TYR A 213 -20.39 52.57 -46.34
C TYR A 213 -19.44 51.42 -45.96
N LEU A 214 -18.13 51.64 -46.14
CA LEU A 214 -17.10 50.62 -45.89
C LEU A 214 -16.73 50.57 -44.41
N ASN A 215 -16.87 49.40 -43.80
CA ASN A 215 -16.53 49.10 -42.42
C ASN A 215 -15.43 48.03 -42.36
N ASN A 216 -14.69 48.01 -41.25
CA ASN A 216 -13.68 46.99 -40.98
C ASN A 216 -14.18 46.01 -39.92
N PHE A 217 -13.89 44.73 -40.10
CA PHE A 217 -14.02 43.76 -39.02
C PHE A 217 -12.97 44.05 -37.93
N PRO A 218 -13.25 43.70 -36.64
CA PRO A 218 -12.30 43.84 -35.55
C PRO A 218 -10.97 43.12 -35.80
N ILE A 219 -11.00 41.99 -36.50
CA ILE A 219 -9.83 41.27 -37.05
C ILE A 219 -10.20 40.70 -38.44
N PRO A 220 -9.24 40.37 -39.31
CA PRO A 220 -9.51 39.59 -40.51
C PRO A 220 -10.09 38.20 -40.18
N PHE A 221 -11.09 37.76 -40.93
CA PHE A 221 -11.42 36.34 -41.03
C PHE A 221 -10.28 35.60 -41.75
N PRO A 222 -9.68 34.55 -41.17
CA PRO A 222 -8.58 33.83 -41.82
C PRO A 222 -8.94 33.24 -43.18
N ASN A 223 -10.19 32.84 -43.41
CA ASN A 223 -10.68 32.26 -44.65
C ASN A 223 -11.84 33.06 -45.25
N GLN A 224 -13.00 33.10 -44.58
CA GLN A 224 -14.19 33.79 -45.11
C GLN A 224 -15.19 34.16 -44.02
N CYS A 225 -15.88 35.28 -44.25
CA CYS A 225 -17.10 35.63 -43.53
C CYS A 225 -18.29 34.91 -44.18
N PHE A 226 -19.10 34.21 -43.39
CA PHE A 226 -20.31 33.56 -43.87
C PHE A 226 -21.51 34.50 -43.87
N SER A 227 -21.74 35.19 -42.76
CA SER A 227 -22.93 36.01 -42.56
C SER A 227 -22.62 37.27 -41.76
N ILE A 228 -23.37 38.33 -42.05
CA ILE A 228 -23.36 39.60 -41.34
C ILE A 228 -24.83 39.98 -41.13
N THR A 229 -25.21 40.20 -39.87
CA THR A 229 -26.52 40.73 -39.50
C THR A 229 -26.34 42.14 -38.96
N LEU A 230 -27.30 43.01 -39.28
CA LEU A 230 -27.30 44.42 -38.86
C LEU A 230 -28.57 44.72 -38.09
N ASP A 231 -28.42 45.39 -36.95
CA ASP A 231 -29.52 45.90 -36.14
C ASP A 231 -29.36 47.42 -35.95
N PRO A 232 -30.45 48.21 -36.05
CA PRO A 232 -30.37 49.66 -35.85
C PRO A 232 -29.81 50.01 -34.47
N ASN A 233 -28.79 50.88 -34.43
CA ASN A 233 -28.35 51.53 -33.20
C ASN A 233 -29.06 52.88 -33.06
N GLY A 234 -30.34 52.85 -32.69
CA GLY A 234 -31.18 54.03 -32.55
C GLY A 234 -32.65 53.69 -32.28
N HIS A 235 -33.44 54.72 -31.98
CA HIS A 235 -34.85 54.59 -31.61
C HIS A 235 -35.82 55.10 -32.70
N ASP A 236 -35.31 55.68 -33.79
CA ASP A 236 -36.12 56.20 -34.89
C ASP A 236 -36.01 55.30 -36.14
N PRO A 237 -36.97 54.37 -36.34
CA PRO A 237 -36.95 53.47 -37.50
C PRO A 237 -37.17 54.21 -38.84
N VAL A 238 -37.79 55.39 -38.82
CA VAL A 238 -38.01 56.19 -40.05
C VAL A 238 -36.68 56.71 -40.57
N SER A 239 -35.76 57.05 -39.67
CA SER A 239 -34.40 57.47 -40.01
C SER A 239 -33.54 56.29 -40.48
N ALA A 240 -33.58 55.15 -39.77
CA ALA A 240 -32.75 53.98 -40.03
C ALA A 240 -33.04 53.29 -41.37
N GLY A 241 -34.32 53.10 -41.70
CA GLY A 241 -34.74 52.37 -42.90
C GLY A 241 -34.41 50.87 -42.82
N ILE A 242 -34.31 50.23 -43.99
CA ILE A 242 -33.92 48.82 -44.12
C ILE A 242 -32.40 48.73 -44.35
N PHE A 243 -31.72 47.90 -43.57
CA PHE A 243 -30.29 47.64 -43.75
C PHE A 243 -30.00 46.42 -44.61
N SER A 244 -28.86 46.45 -45.28
CA SER A 244 -28.23 45.26 -45.84
C SER A 244 -26.71 45.34 -45.70
N ALA A 245 -26.06 44.19 -45.72
CA ALA A 245 -24.61 44.08 -45.64
C ALA A 245 -24.06 43.28 -46.81
N HIS A 246 -22.90 43.67 -47.31
CA HIS A 246 -22.14 42.96 -48.33
C HIS A 246 -20.71 42.72 -47.85
N ARG A 247 -20.19 41.51 -48.02
CA ARG A 247 -18.81 41.16 -47.66
C ARG A 247 -17.88 41.61 -48.77
N GLU A 248 -16.95 42.52 -48.50
CA GLU A 248 -15.99 42.96 -49.52
C GLU A 248 -14.79 42.03 -49.60
N ASN A 249 -14.25 41.66 -48.43
CA ASN A 249 -13.12 40.74 -48.28
C ASN A 249 -13.05 40.25 -46.82
N GLN A 250 -11.97 39.57 -46.47
CA GLN A 250 -11.74 39.02 -45.12
C GLN A 250 -11.66 40.09 -44.02
N GLN A 251 -11.33 41.34 -44.35
CA GLN A 251 -11.13 42.45 -43.42
C GLN A 251 -12.28 43.45 -43.40
N GLN A 252 -13.12 43.46 -44.44
CA GLN A 252 -14.03 44.58 -44.70
C GLN A 252 -15.39 44.13 -45.20
N PHE A 253 -16.39 44.94 -44.88
CA PHE A 253 -17.76 44.77 -45.33
C PHE A 253 -18.41 46.13 -45.57
N ARG A 254 -19.38 46.18 -46.47
CA ARG A 254 -20.18 47.37 -46.74
C ARG A 254 -21.55 47.24 -46.11
N CYS A 255 -22.03 48.33 -45.51
CA CYS A 255 -23.39 48.44 -45.00
C CYS A 255 -24.16 49.49 -45.79
N TYR A 256 -25.38 49.14 -46.18
CA TYR A 256 -26.29 49.95 -46.96
C TYR A 256 -27.52 50.27 -46.12
N LYS A 257 -28.20 51.38 -46.45
CA LYS A 257 -29.51 51.70 -45.89
C LYS A 257 -30.46 52.14 -46.99
N SER A 258 -31.73 51.79 -46.87
CA SER A 258 -32.76 52.28 -47.80
C SER A 258 -32.82 53.82 -47.80
N PRO A 259 -33.32 54.45 -48.88
CA PRO A 259 -33.62 55.88 -48.87
C PRO A 259 -34.55 56.25 -47.70
N THR A 260 -34.19 57.29 -46.96
CA THR A 260 -34.98 57.89 -45.87
C THR A 260 -34.83 59.42 -45.94
N SER A 261 -35.55 60.16 -45.11
CA SER A 261 -35.39 61.63 -45.00
C SER A 261 -34.04 62.06 -44.42
N TRP A 262 -33.24 61.12 -43.89
CA TRP A 262 -31.92 61.35 -43.33
C TRP A 262 -30.81 60.91 -44.29
N THR A 263 -29.93 61.83 -44.67
CA THR A 263 -28.84 61.58 -45.65
C THR A 263 -27.50 61.22 -45.02
N SER A 264 -27.33 61.44 -43.72
CA SER A 264 -26.11 61.09 -42.99
C SER A 264 -25.99 59.58 -42.76
N PRO A 265 -24.76 59.04 -42.64
CA PRO A 265 -24.55 57.66 -42.20
C PRO A 265 -25.19 57.41 -40.83
N ILE A 266 -25.79 56.23 -40.67
CA ILE A 266 -26.45 55.80 -39.43
C ILE A 266 -25.66 54.64 -38.83
N GLN A 267 -25.57 54.59 -37.50
CA GLN A 267 -24.94 53.48 -36.81
C GLN A 267 -25.87 52.27 -36.72
N ALA A 268 -25.30 51.09 -36.90
CA ALA A 268 -25.94 49.80 -36.69
C ALA A 268 -25.02 48.93 -35.83
N PHE A 269 -25.60 48.10 -34.95
CA PHE A 269 -24.88 46.96 -34.42
C PHE A 269 -24.70 45.93 -35.52
N PHE A 270 -23.55 45.27 -35.57
CA PHE A 270 -23.35 44.11 -36.43
C PHE A 270 -22.95 42.90 -35.60
N ILE A 271 -23.36 41.73 -36.07
CA ILE A 271 -22.77 40.44 -35.69
C ILE A 271 -22.36 39.75 -36.99
N ALA A 272 -21.14 39.22 -37.02
CA ALA A 272 -20.62 38.48 -38.14
C ALA A 272 -20.04 37.14 -37.68
N ILE A 273 -20.16 36.11 -38.52
CA ILE A 273 -19.59 34.78 -38.27
C ILE A 273 -18.83 34.29 -39.50
N GLY A 274 -17.72 33.61 -39.26
CA GLY A 274 -16.82 33.09 -40.29
C GLY A 274 -15.68 32.29 -39.67
N TYR A 275 -14.62 32.04 -40.43
CA TYR A 275 -13.39 31.37 -39.98
C TYR A 275 -12.23 31.74 -40.90
#